data_AF-A0A3D6DW91-F1
#
_entry.id   AF-A0A3D6DW91-F1
#
_cell.length_a   1.000
_cell.length_b   1.000
_cell.length_c   1.000
_cell.angle_alpha   90.00
_cell.angle_beta   90.00
_cell.angle_gamma   90.00
#
_symmetry.space_group_name_H-M   'P 1'
#
loop_
_entity.id
_entity.type
_entity.pdbx_description
1 polymer ?
#
loop_
_entity_poly.entity_id
_entity_poly.type
_entity_poly.pdbx_seq_one_letter_code
_entity_poly.pdbx_strand_id
1 'polypeptide(L)'
;MSNPAPARPGFAADSPTSAVIPVSLLNRLARERLESSFPLCWVAGEVSNLSHAPSGHVYFSLKDSAAQVRCVMFRSRAQVLGWRLENGQQIEARVLVTLYEARGDFQLNVEAARRGGVGRLYEQFLRLKEKLEREGLFASEIKRALPAFPRRVGVVTSTQAAALRDVLSTLARRAPQVSIVLYPTPVQGEGAAAQIAAAIRCAGE
;
A
#
# COMPACT_ATOMS: atom_id res chain seq x y z
N MET A 1 63.30 -15.66 36.97
CA MET A 1 62.15 -14.76 37.23
C MET A 1 61.34 -14.63 35.95
N SER A 2 60.38 -15.53 35.72
CA SER A 2 59.38 -15.37 34.66
C SER A 2 58.10 -16.07 35.13
N ASN A 3 57.11 -15.27 35.46
CA ASN A 3 55.77 -15.68 35.86
C ASN A 3 54.87 -15.63 34.60
N PRO A 4 54.32 -16.74 34.10
CA PRO A 4 53.23 -16.67 33.15
C PRO A 4 51.89 -16.57 33.90
N ALA A 5 51.08 -15.60 33.49
CA ALA A 5 49.77 -15.29 34.04
C ALA A 5 48.82 -16.51 34.05
N PRO A 6 47.99 -16.70 35.09
CA PRO A 6 46.89 -17.65 35.01
C PRO A 6 45.80 -17.12 34.08
N ALA A 7 45.37 -18.01 33.19
CA ALA A 7 44.30 -17.84 32.24
C ALA A 7 42.99 -17.35 32.90
N ARG A 8 42.26 -16.50 32.17
CA ARG A 8 40.89 -16.11 32.51
C ARG A 8 40.01 -17.35 32.58
N PRO A 9 39.30 -17.64 33.69
CA PRO A 9 38.27 -18.66 33.67
C PRO A 9 37.16 -18.19 32.73
N GLY A 10 36.88 -19.02 31.73
CA GLY A 10 35.74 -18.85 30.83
C GLY A 10 34.43 -18.84 31.61
N PHE A 11 33.41 -18.28 30.98
CA PHE A 11 32.03 -18.32 31.44
C PHE A 11 31.62 -19.79 31.68
N ALA A 12 31.74 -20.24 32.93
CA ALA A 12 31.11 -21.45 33.39
C ALA A 12 29.60 -21.19 33.41
N ALA A 13 28.89 -21.95 32.58
CA ALA A 13 27.45 -22.01 32.56
C ALA A 13 26.94 -22.67 33.86
N ASP A 14 26.84 -21.89 34.93
CA ASP A 14 25.99 -22.27 36.06
C ASP A 14 24.54 -21.97 35.69
N SER A 15 23.77 -23.04 35.58
CA SER A 15 22.35 -23.02 35.27
C SER A 15 21.54 -22.86 36.55
N PRO A 16 20.79 -21.78 36.78
CA PRO A 16 19.72 -21.77 37.76
C PRO A 16 18.39 -22.11 37.06
N THR A 17 18.30 -23.27 36.39
CA THR A 17 17.08 -23.67 35.68
C THR A 17 16.22 -24.59 36.55
N SER A 18 15.72 -24.09 37.68
CA SER A 18 14.65 -24.79 38.43
C SER A 18 13.77 -23.88 39.28
N ALA A 19 13.65 -22.59 38.93
CA ALA A 19 12.61 -21.75 39.50
C ALA A 19 11.35 -21.87 38.63
N VAL A 20 10.25 -22.39 39.18
CA VAL A 20 8.95 -22.40 38.50
C VAL A 20 8.47 -20.96 38.35
N ILE A 21 8.43 -20.47 37.11
CA ILE A 21 8.01 -19.10 36.80
C ILE A 21 6.47 -19.10 36.66
N PRO A 22 5.73 -18.23 37.39
CA PRO A 22 4.30 -18.10 37.20
C PRO A 22 3.99 -17.56 35.80
N VAL A 23 2.91 -18.06 35.18
CA VAL A 23 2.52 -17.71 33.80
C VAL A 23 2.31 -16.21 33.62
N SER A 24 1.80 -15.51 34.64
CA SER A 24 1.67 -14.05 34.66
C SER A 24 3.02 -13.33 34.56
N LEU A 25 4.04 -13.83 35.26
CA LEU A 25 5.40 -13.29 35.20
C LEU A 25 6.02 -13.54 33.82
N LEU A 26 5.83 -14.74 33.26
CA LEU A 26 6.32 -15.07 31.92
C LEU A 26 5.70 -14.16 30.85
N ASN A 27 4.38 -13.96 30.87
CA ASN A 27 3.68 -13.10 29.91
C ASN A 27 4.13 -11.64 30.02
N ARG A 28 4.30 -11.13 31.25
CA ARG A 28 4.82 -9.78 31.46
C ARG A 28 6.24 -9.61 30.90
N LEU A 29 7.14 -10.55 31.19
CA LEU A 29 8.51 -10.52 30.67
C LEU A 29 8.52 -10.62 29.14
N ALA A 30 7.67 -11.45 28.54
CA ALA A 30 7.54 -11.57 27.09
C ALA A 30 7.07 -10.26 26.47
N ARG A 31 6.05 -9.62 27.06
CA ARG A 31 5.54 -8.31 26.64
C ARG A 31 6.64 -7.24 26.68
N GLU A 32 7.36 -7.11 27.79
CA GLU A 32 8.45 -6.14 27.95
C GLU A 32 9.55 -6.33 26.90
N ARG A 33 9.91 -7.58 26.60
CA ARG A 33 10.90 -7.91 25.56
C ARG A 33 10.38 -7.59 24.16
N LEU A 34 9.12 -7.87 23.87
CA LEU A 34 8.50 -7.53 22.59
C LEU A 34 8.42 -6.02 22.38
N GLU A 35 7.92 -5.28 23.37
CA GLU A 35 7.77 -3.82 23.30
C GLU A 35 9.12 -3.10 23.19
N SER A 36 10.18 -3.63 23.82
CA SER A 36 11.54 -3.07 23.71
C SER A 36 12.24 -3.43 22.41
N SER A 37 11.97 -4.61 21.84
CA SER A 37 12.62 -5.07 20.61
C SER A 37 11.99 -4.50 19.34
N PHE A 38 10.69 -4.20 19.38
CA PHE A 38 9.93 -3.71 18.23
C PHE A 38 9.47 -2.28 18.47
N PRO A 39 10.23 -1.26 18.00
CA PRO A 39 9.75 0.11 18.02
C PRO A 39 8.54 0.27 17.10
N LEU A 40 7.85 1.39 17.23
CA LEU A 40 6.70 1.76 16.42
C LEU A 40 7.01 1.61 14.91
N CYS A 41 6.38 0.65 14.25
CA CYS A 41 6.69 0.26 12.87
C CYS A 41 5.45 0.26 11.98
N TRP A 42 5.65 0.15 10.67
CA TRP A 42 4.56 0.01 9.69
C TRP A 42 4.44 -1.43 9.24
N VAL A 43 3.21 -1.96 9.25
CA VAL A 43 2.89 -3.30 8.80
C VAL A 43 1.80 -3.22 7.73
N ALA A 44 2.01 -3.91 6.61
CA ALA A 44 1.07 -4.00 5.52
C ALA A 44 0.28 -5.30 5.60
N GLY A 45 -1.00 -5.26 5.26
CA GLY A 45 -1.81 -6.48 5.14
C GLY A 45 -3.25 -6.18 4.77
N GLU A 46 -4.05 -7.22 4.64
CA GLU A 46 -5.48 -7.13 4.39
C GLU A 46 -6.25 -7.17 5.71
N VAL A 47 -7.24 -6.29 5.84
CA VAL A 47 -8.14 -6.27 6.99
C VAL A 47 -9.12 -7.43 6.88
N SER A 48 -9.22 -8.22 7.94
CA SER A 48 -10.20 -9.31 8.09
C SER A 48 -10.79 -9.30 9.50
N ASN A 49 -11.93 -9.97 9.69
CA ASN A 49 -12.62 -10.08 10.98
C ASN A 49 -12.82 -8.72 11.70
N LEU A 50 -13.13 -7.67 10.93
CA LEU A 50 -13.40 -6.34 11.46
C LEU A 50 -14.65 -6.36 12.37
N SER A 51 -14.49 -5.87 13.59
CA SER A 51 -15.53 -5.75 14.60
C SER A 51 -15.41 -4.41 15.32
N HIS A 52 -16.54 -3.74 15.51
CA HIS A 52 -16.64 -2.49 16.24
C HIS A 52 -17.21 -2.76 17.62
N ALA A 53 -16.43 -2.46 18.67
CA ALA A 53 -16.93 -2.58 20.02
C ALA A 53 -17.85 -1.40 20.38
N PRO A 54 -18.82 -1.60 21.31
CA PRO A 54 -19.69 -0.54 21.81
C PRO A 54 -18.92 0.63 22.44
N SER A 55 -17.71 0.38 22.95
CA SER A 55 -16.80 1.40 23.49
C SER A 55 -16.20 2.33 22.44
N GLY A 56 -16.39 2.03 21.15
CA GLY A 56 -15.79 2.76 20.03
C GLY A 56 -14.38 2.31 19.66
N HIS A 57 -13.88 1.21 20.25
CA HIS A 57 -12.65 0.55 19.80
C HIS A 57 -12.94 -0.32 18.59
N VAL A 58 -11.96 -0.40 17.68
CA VAL A 58 -12.05 -1.22 16.48
C VAL A 58 -11.08 -2.38 16.62
N TYR A 59 -11.60 -3.58 16.49
CA TYR A 59 -10.84 -4.82 16.52
C TYR A 59 -10.85 -5.41 15.11
N PHE A 60 -9.70 -5.79 14.60
CA PHE A 60 -9.60 -6.47 13.32
C PHE A 60 -8.38 -7.37 13.31
N SER A 61 -8.28 -8.25 12.31
CA SER A 61 -7.08 -9.01 12.04
C SER A 61 -6.42 -8.47 10.79
N LEU A 62 -5.11 -8.28 10.83
CA LEU A 62 -4.31 -7.98 9.65
C LEU A 62 -3.70 -9.30 9.16
N LYS A 63 -3.99 -9.69 7.92
CA LYS A 63 -3.49 -10.92 7.31
C LYS A 63 -2.62 -10.64 6.09
N ASP A 64 -1.65 -11.51 5.86
CA ASP A 64 -0.88 -11.62 4.61
C ASP A 64 -1.02 -13.05 4.05
N SER A 65 -0.16 -13.44 3.10
CA SER A 65 -0.20 -14.76 2.47
C SER A 65 0.23 -15.92 3.39
N ALA A 66 0.92 -15.64 4.49
CA ALA A 66 1.55 -16.64 5.35
C ALA A 66 1.11 -16.56 6.82
N ALA A 67 0.62 -15.41 7.27
CA ALA A 67 0.35 -15.13 8.67
C ALA A 67 -0.84 -14.18 8.85
N GLN A 68 -1.39 -14.17 10.07
CA GLN A 68 -2.38 -13.20 10.52
C GLN A 68 -2.10 -12.79 11.96
N VAL A 69 -2.48 -11.57 12.30
CA VAL A 69 -2.30 -11.01 13.65
C VAL A 69 -3.50 -10.16 14.04
N ARG A 70 -3.89 -10.20 15.33
CA ARG A 70 -4.94 -9.34 15.86
C ARG A 70 -4.43 -7.92 16.05
N CYS A 71 -5.25 -6.97 15.64
CA CYS A 71 -5.01 -5.55 15.73
C CYS A 71 -6.13 -4.89 16.55
N VAL A 72 -5.75 -3.96 17.41
CA VAL A 72 -6.64 -3.15 18.22
C VAL A 72 -6.39 -1.69 17.88
N MET A 73 -7.44 -0.97 17.53
CA MET A 73 -7.40 0.48 17.30
C MET A 73 -8.29 1.17 18.32
N PHE A 74 -7.68 2.01 19.17
CA PHE A 74 -8.41 2.76 20.17
C PHE A 74 -9.30 3.83 19.53
N ARG A 75 -10.36 4.22 20.25
CA ARG A 75 -11.39 5.15 19.76
C ARG A 75 -10.79 6.47 19.30
N SER A 76 -9.85 7.03 20.07
CA SER A 76 -9.16 8.28 19.76
C SER A 76 -8.44 8.23 18.42
N ARG A 77 -7.85 7.08 18.06
CA ARG A 77 -7.17 6.89 16.77
C ARG A 77 -8.17 6.59 15.65
N ALA A 78 -9.19 5.78 15.93
CA ALA A 78 -10.24 5.45 14.98
C ALA A 78 -11.04 6.68 14.51
N GLN A 79 -11.29 7.65 15.39
CA GLN A 79 -12.00 8.90 15.05
C GLN A 79 -11.18 9.85 14.16
N VAL A 80 -9.85 9.79 14.24
CA VAL A 80 -8.94 10.60 13.40
C VAL A 80 -8.75 9.95 12.03
N LEU A 81 -9.15 8.69 11.86
CA LEU A 81 -9.13 8.02 10.58
C LEU A 81 -10.17 8.67 9.66
N GLY A 82 -9.72 9.44 8.67
CA GLY A 82 -10.59 10.15 7.72
C GLY A 82 -11.37 9.24 6.75
N TRP A 83 -11.39 7.93 6.99
CA TRP A 83 -12.18 6.96 6.25
C TRP A 83 -12.57 5.78 7.16
N ARG A 84 -13.56 5.02 6.73
CA ARG A 84 -14.00 3.80 7.41
C ARG A 84 -13.18 2.60 6.92
N LEU A 85 -12.70 1.78 7.86
CA LEU A 85 -12.07 0.49 7.55
C LEU A 85 -13.13 -0.50 7.09
N GLU A 86 -12.77 -1.35 6.12
CA GLU A 86 -13.63 -2.38 5.56
C GLU A 86 -12.89 -3.73 5.50
N ASN A 87 -13.63 -4.83 5.67
CA ASN A 87 -13.06 -6.17 5.45
C ASN A 87 -12.65 -6.34 3.97
N GLY A 88 -11.51 -6.99 3.74
CA GLY A 88 -10.93 -7.15 2.40
C GLY A 88 -10.06 -5.97 1.97
N GLN A 89 -9.97 -4.90 2.77
CA GLN A 89 -9.18 -3.73 2.41
C GLN A 89 -7.70 -3.96 2.69
N GLN A 90 -6.85 -3.68 1.71
CA GLN A 90 -5.41 -3.61 1.93
C GLN A 90 -5.09 -2.30 2.66
N ILE A 91 -4.39 -2.38 3.80
CA ILE A 91 -3.96 -1.23 4.58
C ILE A 91 -2.50 -1.35 4.96
N GLU A 92 -1.91 -0.20 5.27
CA GLU A 92 -0.65 -0.13 6.01
C GLU A 92 -0.95 0.51 7.36
N ALA A 93 -0.68 -0.21 8.44
CA ALA A 93 -0.95 0.21 9.81
C ALA A 93 0.37 0.50 10.53
N ARG A 94 0.45 1.68 11.16
CA ARG A 94 1.51 2.01 12.11
C ARG A 94 1.14 1.42 13.45
N VAL A 95 1.93 0.46 13.91
CA VAL A 95 1.60 -0.41 15.05
C VAL A 95 2.69 -0.43 16.09
N LEU A 96 2.27 -0.60 17.34
CA LEU A 96 3.11 -1.02 18.44
C LEU A 96 2.84 -2.49 18.74
N VAL A 97 3.90 -3.29 18.76
CA VAL A 97 3.82 -4.71 19.09
C VAL A 97 3.63 -4.88 20.58
N THR A 98 2.62 -5.62 21.00
CA THR A 98 2.37 -5.91 22.42
C THR A 98 1.79 -7.31 22.59
N LEU A 99 1.61 -7.72 23.85
CA LEU A 99 1.09 -9.02 24.22
C LEU A 99 0.03 -8.85 25.31
N TYR A 100 -1.14 -9.43 25.10
CA TYR A 100 -2.24 -9.34 26.05
C TYR A 100 -2.00 -10.27 27.23
N GLU A 101 -1.48 -9.73 28.34
CA GLU A 101 -0.99 -10.49 29.50
C GLU A 101 -1.98 -11.51 30.05
N ALA A 102 -3.27 -11.20 30.06
CA ALA A 102 -4.30 -12.07 30.63
C ALA A 102 -4.54 -13.35 29.82
N ARG A 103 -4.25 -13.35 28.51
CA ARG A 103 -4.39 -14.55 27.65
C ARG A 103 -3.10 -15.00 26.98
N GLY A 104 -2.04 -14.21 27.04
CA GLY A 104 -0.80 -14.46 26.29
C GLY A 104 -0.93 -14.22 24.79
N ASP A 105 -1.98 -13.53 24.34
CA ASP A 105 -2.26 -13.33 22.92
C ASP A 105 -1.37 -12.23 22.34
N PHE A 106 -0.68 -12.53 21.23
CA PHE A 106 0.07 -11.54 20.46
C PHE A 106 -0.89 -10.55 19.76
N GLN A 107 -0.66 -9.26 19.95
CA GLN A 107 -1.55 -8.24 19.39
C GLN A 107 -0.78 -6.97 18.97
N LEU A 108 -1.36 -6.24 18.02
CA LEU A 108 -0.82 -4.99 17.53
C LEU A 108 -1.74 -3.82 17.92
N ASN A 109 -1.19 -2.84 18.61
CA ASN A 109 -1.89 -1.59 18.88
C ASN A 109 -1.69 -0.64 17.70
N VAL A 110 -2.78 -0.29 17.02
CA VAL A 110 -2.76 0.55 15.81
C VAL A 110 -2.84 2.03 16.21
N GLU A 111 -1.76 2.75 15.95
CA GLU A 111 -1.68 4.21 16.19
C GLU A 111 -2.17 5.02 15.00
N ALA A 112 -1.92 4.54 13.78
CA ALA A 112 -2.39 5.14 12.55
C ALA A 112 -2.57 4.05 11.49
N ALA A 113 -3.45 4.29 10.52
CA ALA A 113 -3.53 3.46 9.32
C ALA A 113 -3.53 4.36 8.09
N ARG A 114 -3.10 3.84 6.95
CA ARG A 114 -3.26 4.42 5.62
C ARG A 114 -3.74 3.36 4.65
N ARG A 115 -4.48 3.76 3.61
CA ARG A 115 -4.94 2.83 2.58
C ARG A 115 -3.71 2.22 1.88
N GLY A 116 -3.60 0.90 1.95
CA GLY A 116 -2.58 0.10 1.28
C GLY A 116 -2.99 -0.16 -0.16
N GLY A 117 -2.02 -0.48 -1.01
CA GLY A 117 -2.25 -0.72 -2.44
C GLY A 117 -1.83 0.44 -3.35
N VAL A 118 -1.78 1.67 -2.85
CA VAL A 118 -1.14 2.78 -3.59
C VAL A 118 0.35 2.50 -3.73
N GLY A 119 1.04 2.03 -2.69
CA GLY A 119 2.48 1.72 -2.74
C GLY A 119 2.83 0.67 -3.79
N ARG A 120 2.16 -0.49 -3.79
CA ARG A 120 2.43 -1.56 -4.77
C ARG A 120 2.08 -1.16 -6.20
N LEU A 121 0.92 -0.53 -6.42
CA LEU A 121 0.52 -0.07 -7.75
C LEU A 121 1.47 1.04 -8.24
N TYR A 122 1.89 1.94 -7.35
CA TYR A 122 2.84 2.99 -7.65
C TYR A 122 4.24 2.44 -7.92
N GLU A 123 4.71 1.44 -7.17
CA GLU A 123 5.95 0.73 -7.45
C GLU A 123 5.90 0.01 -8.80
N GLN A 124 4.80 -0.67 -9.11
CA GLN A 124 4.60 -1.29 -10.43
C GLN A 124 4.58 -0.26 -11.55
N PHE A 125 3.91 0.88 -11.32
CA PHE A 125 3.89 2.01 -12.24
C PHE A 125 5.30 2.58 -12.45
N LEU A 126 6.08 2.79 -11.39
CA LEU A 126 7.45 3.29 -11.47
C LEU A 126 8.35 2.31 -12.23
N ARG A 127 8.27 1.01 -11.95
CA ARG A 127 9.02 -0.02 -12.68
C ARG A 127 8.65 -0.06 -14.15
N LEU A 128 7.36 0.05 -14.47
CA LEU A 128 6.89 0.08 -15.86
C LEU A 128 7.36 1.36 -16.56
N LYS A 129 7.22 2.51 -15.90
CA LYS A 129 7.69 3.79 -16.42
C LYS A 129 9.19 3.75 -16.71
N GLU A 130 10.00 3.27 -15.77
CA GLU A 130 11.45 3.18 -15.94
C GLU A 130 11.82 2.21 -17.08
N LYS A 131 11.10 1.08 -17.20
CA LYS A 131 11.26 0.17 -18.34
C LYS A 131 10.98 0.88 -19.67
N LEU A 132 9.84 1.56 -19.79
CA LEU A 132 9.44 2.28 -21.01
C LEU A 132 10.36 3.49 -21.30
N GLU A 133 10.90 4.14 -20.27
CA GLU A 133 11.94 5.18 -20.39
C GLU A 133 13.25 4.60 -20.92
N ARG A 134 13.69 3.44 -20.42
CA ARG A 134 14.87 2.73 -20.93
C ARG A 134 14.70 2.24 -22.37
N GLU A 135 13.48 1.86 -22.75
CA GLU A 135 13.12 1.55 -24.15
C GLU A 135 13.10 2.80 -25.05
N GLY A 136 13.30 4.00 -24.49
CA GLY A 136 13.34 5.25 -25.25
C GLY A 136 11.97 5.76 -25.72
N LEU A 137 10.87 5.13 -25.29
CA LEU A 137 9.52 5.44 -25.77
C LEU A 137 9.01 6.83 -25.37
N PHE A 138 9.69 7.49 -24.43
CA PHE A 138 9.40 8.86 -24.02
C PHE A 138 10.41 9.90 -24.54
N ALA A 139 11.42 9.46 -25.32
CA ALA A 139 12.46 10.35 -25.84
C ALA A 139 11.84 11.50 -26.64
N SER A 140 12.32 12.73 -26.42
CA SER A 140 11.77 13.89 -27.12
C SER A 140 12.03 13.84 -28.62
N GLU A 141 13.08 13.15 -29.04
CA GLU A 141 13.52 13.03 -30.44
C GLU A 141 12.53 12.26 -31.32
N ILE A 142 11.78 11.31 -30.74
CA ILE A 142 10.76 10.54 -31.46
C ILE A 142 9.37 11.19 -31.41
N LYS A 143 9.20 12.29 -30.67
CA LYS A 143 7.91 12.98 -30.57
C LYS A 143 7.66 13.81 -31.84
N ARG A 144 6.48 13.63 -32.43
CA ARG A 144 6.01 14.46 -33.54
C ARG A 144 5.70 15.87 -33.05
N ALA A 145 6.17 16.88 -33.78
CA ALA A 145 5.82 18.28 -33.51
C ALA A 145 4.30 18.49 -33.67
N LEU A 146 3.70 19.16 -32.68
CA LEU A 146 2.27 19.46 -32.73
C LEU A 146 2.01 20.68 -33.64
N PRO A 147 0.93 20.67 -34.44
CA PRO A 147 0.54 21.83 -35.22
C PRO A 147 0.10 22.97 -34.30
N ALA A 148 0.50 24.21 -34.63
CA ALA A 148 0.13 25.40 -33.84
C ALA A 148 -1.38 25.66 -33.82
N PHE A 149 -2.08 25.33 -34.92
CA PHE A 149 -3.53 25.50 -35.07
C PHE A 149 -4.15 24.21 -35.62
N PRO A 150 -4.49 23.23 -34.76
CA PRO A 150 -5.12 21.99 -35.19
C PRO A 150 -6.52 22.29 -35.74
N ARG A 151 -6.79 21.87 -36.98
CA ARG A 151 -8.14 21.99 -37.59
C ARG A 151 -9.05 20.82 -37.24
N ARG A 152 -8.45 19.68 -36.89
CA ARG A 152 -9.14 18.43 -36.57
C ARG A 152 -8.44 17.74 -35.41
N VAL A 153 -9.23 17.19 -34.48
CA VAL A 153 -8.74 16.42 -33.34
C VAL A 153 -9.45 15.06 -33.32
N GLY A 154 -8.66 13.99 -33.37
CA GLY A 154 -9.12 12.63 -33.13
C GLY A 154 -9.16 12.35 -31.62
N VAL A 155 -10.30 11.88 -31.12
CA VAL A 155 -10.48 11.51 -29.71
C VAL A 155 -10.70 10.00 -29.65
N VAL A 156 -9.76 9.27 -29.05
CA VAL A 156 -9.87 7.83 -28.81
C VAL A 156 -10.32 7.62 -27.37
N THR A 157 -11.59 7.25 -27.15
CA THR A 157 -12.16 7.05 -25.81
C THR A 157 -13.45 6.22 -25.86
N SER A 158 -13.95 5.78 -24.71
CA SER A 158 -15.27 5.16 -24.59
C SER A 158 -16.38 6.23 -24.71
N THR A 159 -17.46 5.90 -25.42
CA THR A 159 -18.64 6.76 -25.63
C THR A 159 -19.38 7.08 -24.33
N GLN A 160 -19.23 6.26 -23.30
CA GLN A 160 -19.87 6.44 -22.00
C GLN A 160 -19.01 7.22 -20.99
N ALA A 161 -17.77 7.57 -21.34
CA ALA A 161 -16.85 8.22 -20.41
C ALA A 161 -17.24 9.68 -20.14
N ALA A 162 -17.32 10.08 -18.86
CA ALA A 162 -17.50 11.48 -18.47
C ALA A 162 -16.44 12.40 -19.10
N ALA A 163 -15.21 11.90 -19.24
CA ALA A 163 -14.10 12.61 -19.88
C ALA A 163 -14.40 13.05 -21.32
N LEU A 164 -15.21 12.30 -22.09
CA LEU A 164 -15.59 12.71 -23.44
C LEU A 164 -16.44 13.99 -23.41
N ARG A 165 -17.38 14.09 -22.47
CA ARG A 165 -18.24 15.28 -22.33
C ARG A 165 -17.43 16.51 -21.94
N ASP A 166 -16.42 16.34 -21.09
CA ASP A 166 -15.51 17.42 -20.67
C ASP A 166 -14.66 17.92 -21.84
N VAL A 167 -14.12 17.01 -22.65
CA VAL A 167 -13.35 17.35 -23.86
C VAL A 167 -14.23 18.08 -24.88
N LEU A 168 -15.42 17.56 -25.17
CA LEU A 168 -16.35 18.15 -26.14
C LEU A 168 -16.82 19.54 -25.68
N SER A 169 -17.21 19.69 -24.42
CA SER A 169 -17.67 20.98 -23.88
C SER A 169 -16.54 22.02 -23.82
N THR A 170 -15.33 21.60 -23.47
CA THR A 170 -14.15 22.48 -23.45
C THR A 170 -13.77 22.94 -24.85
N LEU A 171 -13.75 22.03 -25.83
CA LEU A 171 -13.43 22.37 -27.22
C LEU A 171 -14.51 23.23 -27.86
N ALA A 172 -15.79 22.93 -27.63
CA ALA A 172 -16.89 23.77 -28.12
C ALA A 172 -16.80 25.22 -27.60
N ARG A 173 -16.36 25.41 -26.35
CA ARG A 173 -16.21 26.73 -25.75
C ARG A 173 -14.94 27.46 -26.17
N ARG A 174 -13.79 26.77 -26.24
CA ARG A 174 -12.47 27.41 -26.45
C ARG A 174 -12.01 27.42 -27.91
N ALA A 175 -12.46 26.47 -28.72
CA ALA A 175 -12.00 26.29 -30.09
C ALA A 175 -13.11 25.65 -30.97
N PRO A 176 -14.26 26.32 -31.14
CA PRO A 176 -15.40 25.79 -31.92
C PRO A 176 -15.06 25.51 -33.39
N GLN A 177 -14.01 26.11 -33.93
CA GLN A 177 -13.51 25.89 -35.28
C GLN A 177 -12.84 24.51 -35.48
N VAL A 178 -12.56 23.77 -34.41
CA VAL A 178 -11.86 22.48 -34.46
C VAL A 178 -12.87 21.36 -34.67
N SER A 179 -12.72 20.61 -35.77
CA SER A 179 -13.52 19.43 -36.03
C SER A 179 -13.09 18.26 -35.15
N ILE A 180 -14.04 17.53 -34.57
CA ILE A 180 -13.75 16.42 -33.66
C ILE A 180 -14.16 15.12 -34.34
N VAL A 181 -13.26 14.13 -34.35
CA VAL A 181 -13.54 12.76 -34.80
C VAL A 181 -13.43 11.83 -33.62
N LEU A 182 -14.53 11.15 -33.29
CA LEU A 182 -14.56 10.20 -32.19
C LEU A 182 -14.24 8.79 -32.70
N TYR A 183 -13.27 8.13 -32.07
CA TYR A 183 -12.96 6.72 -32.26
C TYR A 183 -13.36 5.98 -30.98
N PRO A 184 -14.55 5.36 -30.95
CA PRO A 184 -15.03 4.61 -29.80
C PRO A 184 -14.09 3.45 -29.48
N THR A 185 -13.51 3.44 -28.30
CA THR A 185 -12.58 2.37 -27.88
C THR A 185 -12.66 2.15 -26.38
N PRO A 186 -12.72 0.89 -25.90
CA PRO A 186 -12.64 0.61 -24.48
C PRO A 186 -11.27 1.03 -23.93
N VAL A 187 -11.29 1.87 -22.89
CA VAL A 187 -10.08 2.42 -22.25
C VAL A 187 -9.60 1.58 -21.06
N GLN A 188 -10.37 0.58 -20.66
CA GLN A 188 -10.13 -0.28 -19.50
C GLN A 188 -10.61 -1.70 -19.81
N GLY A 189 -10.02 -2.69 -19.13
CA GLY A 189 -10.35 -4.10 -19.31
C GLY A 189 -9.38 -4.85 -20.22
N GLU A 190 -9.59 -6.16 -20.30
CA GLU A 190 -8.79 -7.06 -21.14
C GLU A 190 -8.94 -6.69 -22.62
N GLY A 191 -7.83 -6.64 -23.35
CA GLY A 191 -7.82 -6.26 -24.78
C GLY A 191 -7.89 -4.76 -25.08
N ALA A 192 -8.07 -3.88 -24.08
CA ALA A 192 -8.13 -2.43 -24.28
C ALA A 192 -6.87 -1.87 -24.97
N ALA A 193 -5.68 -2.32 -24.55
CA ALA A 193 -4.41 -1.84 -25.12
C ALA A 193 -4.29 -2.08 -26.64
N ALA A 194 -4.69 -3.26 -27.12
CA ALA A 194 -4.65 -3.61 -28.54
C ALA A 194 -5.64 -2.77 -29.35
N GLN A 195 -6.84 -2.54 -28.80
CA GLN A 195 -7.87 -1.72 -29.44
C GLN A 195 -7.48 -0.24 -29.49
N ILE A 196 -6.89 0.31 -28.43
CA ILE A 196 -6.35 1.68 -28.40
C ILE A 196 -5.26 1.83 -29.47
N ALA A 197 -4.33 0.89 -29.57
CA ALA A 197 -3.28 0.93 -30.58
C ALA A 197 -3.84 0.88 -32.01
N ALA A 198 -4.89 0.08 -32.25
CA ALA A 198 -5.58 0.03 -33.54
C ALA A 198 -6.30 1.35 -33.87
N ALA A 199 -7.00 1.94 -32.90
CA ALA A 199 -7.68 3.21 -33.06
C ALA A 199 -6.70 4.37 -33.33
N ILE A 200 -5.55 4.39 -32.64
CA ILE A 200 -4.50 5.40 -32.89
C ILE A 200 -3.94 5.26 -34.31
N ARG A 201 -3.71 4.03 -34.80
CA ARG A 201 -3.28 3.82 -36.19
C ARG A 201 -4.31 4.33 -37.19
N CYS A 202 -5.57 3.97 -37.00
CA CYS A 202 -6.67 4.44 -37.86
C CYS A 202 -6.87 5.97 -37.82
N ALA A 203 -6.60 6.62 -36.69
CA ALA A 203 -6.65 8.07 -36.57
C ALA A 203 -5.42 8.80 -37.15
N GLY A 204 -4.31 8.07 -37.31
CA GLY A 204 -3.06 8.58 -37.87
C GLY A 204 -2.93 8.39 -39.39
N GLU A 205 -3.84 7.65 -40.00
CA GLU A 205 -4.08 7.54 -41.45
C GLU A 205 -4.90 8.74 -41.96
#